data_AF-A0A947X1L4-F1
#
_entry.id   AF-A0A947X1L4-F1
#
_cell.length_a   1.000
_cell.length_b   1.000
_cell.length_c   1.000
_cell.angle_alpha   90.00
_cell.angle_beta   90.00
_cell.angle_gamma   90.00
#
_symmetry.space_group_name_H-M   'P 1'
#
loop_
_entity.id
_entity.type
_entity.pdbx_description
1 polymer ?
#
loop_
_entity_poly.entity_id
_entity_poly.type
_entity_poly.pdbx_seq_one_letter_code
_entity_poly.pdbx_strand_id
1 'polypeptide(L)'
;MPVIDAVASDYQDQITFVAVAGRSTPEASAERVGTWFSPDRILWGYSDDIWALYGVPGQPVSVLITSDGFEVDRWFGEAGEANIRTALDQLVAYG
;
A
#
# COMPACT_ATOMS: atom_id res chain seq x y z
N MET A 1 -6.44 -0.91 9.18
CA MET A 1 -5.09 -1.46 8.99
C MET A 1 -4.15 -0.66 9.89
N PRO A 2 -4.20 -0.89 11.21
CA PRO A 2 -3.53 -0.01 12.18
C PRO A 2 -2.01 0.07 11.98
N VAL A 3 -1.38 -1.03 11.54
CA VAL A 3 0.06 -1.07 11.26
C VAL A 3 0.42 -0.17 10.08
N ILE A 4 -0.36 -0.21 8.97
CA ILE A 4 -0.09 0.62 7.79
C ILE A 4 -0.34 2.10 8.09
N ASP A 5 -1.38 2.45 8.85
CA ASP A 5 -1.60 3.83 9.28
C ASP A 5 -0.43 4.37 10.13
N ALA A 6 0.10 3.55 11.04
CA ALA A 6 1.21 3.94 11.91
C ALA A 6 2.48 4.19 11.11
N VAL A 7 2.89 3.26 10.24
CA VAL A 7 4.08 3.47 9.40
C VAL A 7 3.86 4.58 8.38
N ALA A 8 2.65 4.74 7.82
CA ALA A 8 2.38 5.84 6.91
C ALA A 8 2.56 7.20 7.60
N SER A 9 2.15 7.32 8.86
CA SER A 9 2.37 8.54 9.65
C SER A 9 3.86 8.86 9.85
N ASP A 10 4.71 7.85 10.01
CA ASP A 10 6.15 8.04 10.27
C ASP A 10 6.95 8.34 9.00
N TYR A 11 6.50 7.84 7.85
CA TYR A 11 7.21 7.96 6.56
C TYR A 11 6.54 8.93 5.57
N GLN A 12 5.43 9.59 5.93
CA GLN A 12 4.63 10.45 5.02
C GLN A 12 5.43 11.54 4.29
N ASP A 13 6.52 12.04 4.88
CA ASP A 13 7.37 13.07 4.27
C ASP A 13 8.34 12.51 3.22
N GLN A 14 8.48 11.18 3.14
CA GLN A 14 9.45 10.48 2.31
C GLN A 14 8.80 9.48 1.35
N ILE A 15 7.67 8.89 1.73
CA ILE A 15 7.01 7.81 0.99
C ILE A 15 5.54 8.15 0.80
N THR A 16 5.06 8.02 -0.43
CA THR A 16 3.63 8.08 -0.75
C THR A 16 3.01 6.69 -0.58
N PHE A 17 2.00 6.58 0.28
CA PHE A 17 1.24 5.35 0.46
C PHE A 17 -0.01 5.37 -0.41
N VAL A 18 -0.22 4.31 -1.19
CA VAL A 18 -1.38 4.15 -2.08
C VAL A 18 -2.07 2.81 -1.82
N ALA A 19 -3.35 2.86 -1.44
CA ALA A 19 -4.21 1.69 -1.27
C ALA A 19 -5.06 1.47 -2.54
N VAL A 20 -4.77 0.42 -3.29
CA VAL A 20 -5.56 0.04 -4.48
C VAL A 20 -6.59 -1.02 -4.11
N ALA A 21 -7.85 -0.61 -4.03
CA ALA A 21 -8.98 -1.52 -3.87
C ALA A 21 -9.31 -2.21 -5.21
N GLY A 22 -9.81 -3.44 -5.13
CA GLY A 22 -10.22 -4.26 -6.27
C GLY A 22 -10.93 -5.52 -5.80
N ARG A 23 -11.42 -6.32 -6.75
CA ARG A 23 -12.15 -7.58 -6.50
C ARG A 23 -13.39 -7.41 -5.62
N SER A 24 -14.06 -6.27 -5.75
CA SER A 24 -15.28 -5.91 -5.01
C SER A 24 -16.14 -4.97 -5.88
N THR A 25 -16.79 -3.96 -5.30
CA THR A 25 -17.33 -2.81 -6.04
C THR A 25 -16.65 -1.52 -5.57
N PRO A 26 -16.61 -0.46 -6.41
CA PRO A 26 -16.11 0.84 -6.01
C PRO A 26 -16.81 1.40 -4.77
N GLU A 27 -18.14 1.26 -4.67
CA GLU A 27 -18.95 1.80 -3.58
C GLU A 27 -18.64 1.09 -2.26
N ALA A 28 -18.64 -0.25 -2.26
CA ALA A 28 -18.32 -1.05 -1.08
C ALA A 28 -16.87 -0.80 -0.60
N SER A 29 -15.97 -0.47 -1.52
CA SER A 29 -14.58 -0.13 -1.20
C SER A 29 -14.48 1.26 -0.59
N ALA A 30 -15.19 2.25 -1.16
CA ALA A 30 -15.25 3.61 -0.67
C ALA A 30 -15.80 3.69 0.77
N GLU A 31 -16.85 2.94 1.08
CA GLU A 31 -17.45 2.88 2.43
C GLU A 31 -16.48 2.39 3.52
N ARG A 32 -15.44 1.65 3.14
CA ARG A 32 -14.41 1.12 4.07
C ARG A 32 -13.27 2.11 4.31
N VAL A 33 -13.09 3.09 3.43
CA VAL A 33 -12.09 4.16 3.58
C VAL A 33 -12.43 5.01 4.80
N GLY A 34 -11.44 5.45 5.56
CA GLY A 34 -11.65 6.14 6.85
C GLY A 34 -11.88 5.20 8.03
N THR A 35 -12.40 3.99 7.79
CA THR A 35 -12.45 2.91 8.81
C THR A 35 -11.14 2.12 8.83
N TRP A 36 -10.60 1.81 7.63
CA TRP A 36 -9.38 1.03 7.51
C TRP A 36 -8.11 1.84 7.56
N PHE A 37 -8.16 3.08 7.11
CA PHE A 37 -7.01 3.98 7.13
C PHE A 37 -7.47 5.43 6.99
N SER A 38 -6.61 6.36 7.39
CA SER A 38 -6.87 7.78 7.19
C SER A 38 -6.63 8.16 5.72
N PRO A 39 -7.66 8.66 5.00
CA PRO A 39 -7.50 9.10 3.61
C PRO A 39 -6.63 10.36 3.47
N ASP A 40 -6.35 11.06 4.57
CA ASP A 40 -5.44 12.21 4.60
C ASP A 40 -3.97 11.78 4.51
N ARG A 41 -3.67 10.51 4.82
CA ARG A 41 -2.31 9.93 4.85
C ARG A 41 -2.07 8.94 3.73
N ILE A 42 -3.09 8.18 3.38
CA ILE A 42 -2.99 7.10 2.40
C ILE A 42 -3.93 7.43 1.25
N LEU A 43 -3.33 7.70 0.09
CA LEU A 43 -4.08 7.84 -1.15
C LEU A 43 -4.78 6.52 -1.46
N TRP A 44 -5.92 6.57 -2.12
CA TRP A 44 -6.63 5.35 -2.46
C TRP A 44 -7.36 5.47 -3.78
N GLY A 45 -7.64 4.32 -4.39
CA GLY A 45 -8.46 4.22 -5.58
C GLY A 45 -8.97 2.80 -5.79
N TYR A 46 -10.00 2.64 -6.61
CA TYR A 46 -10.52 1.34 -7.04
C TYR A 46 -10.08 1.08 -8.47
N SER A 47 -9.46 -0.08 -8.75
CA SER A 47 -9.13 -0.49 -10.11
C SER A 47 -8.85 -1.99 -10.22
N ASP A 48 -9.75 -2.74 -10.84
CA ASP A 48 -9.50 -4.15 -11.15
C ASP A 48 -8.41 -4.33 -12.22
N ASP A 49 -8.21 -3.34 -13.09
CA ASP A 49 -7.14 -3.37 -14.11
C ASP A 49 -5.75 -3.36 -13.47
N ILE A 50 -5.54 -2.56 -12.41
CA ILE A 50 -4.28 -2.58 -11.65
C ILE A 50 -4.09 -3.95 -10.98
N TRP A 51 -5.14 -4.53 -10.41
CA TRP A 51 -5.06 -5.87 -9.82
C TRP A 51 -4.69 -6.94 -10.85
N ALA A 52 -5.25 -6.86 -12.06
CA ALA A 52 -4.92 -7.75 -13.16
C ALA A 52 -3.47 -7.55 -13.64
N LEU A 53 -3.03 -6.30 -13.78
CA LEU A 53 -1.67 -5.93 -14.20
C LEU A 53 -0.60 -6.52 -13.27
N TYR A 54 -0.81 -6.42 -11.96
CA TYR A 54 0.15 -6.92 -10.97
C TYR A 54 0.06 -8.43 -10.75
N GLY A 55 -0.89 -9.13 -11.39
CA GLY A 55 -1.02 -10.58 -11.33
C GLY A 55 -1.26 -11.11 -9.90
N VAL A 56 -1.92 -10.32 -9.06
CA VAL A 56 -2.03 -10.60 -7.63
C VAL A 56 -2.93 -11.82 -7.37
N PRO A 57 -2.46 -12.92 -6.75
CA PRO A 57 -3.27 -14.12 -6.56
C PRO A 57 -4.26 -14.01 -5.40
N GLY A 58 -3.95 -13.20 -4.37
CA GLY A 58 -4.76 -13.05 -3.16
C GLY A 58 -4.51 -11.70 -2.47
N GLN A 59 -5.20 -11.43 -1.36
CA GLN A 59 -5.10 -10.17 -0.60
C GLN A 59 -4.73 -10.44 0.87
N PRO A 60 -4.01 -9.53 1.56
CA PRO A 60 -3.42 -8.29 1.05
C PRO A 60 -2.12 -8.53 0.24
N VAL A 61 -1.72 -7.53 -0.55
CA VAL A 61 -0.41 -7.46 -1.22
C VAL A 61 0.14 -6.06 -1.07
N SER A 62 1.44 -5.97 -0.93
CA SER A 62 2.14 -4.69 -0.96
C SER A 62 3.30 -4.79 -1.95
N VAL A 63 3.53 -3.68 -2.63
CA VAL A 63 4.58 -3.52 -3.63
C VAL A 63 5.31 -2.24 -3.29
N LEU A 64 6.64 -2.29 -3.31
CA LEU A 64 7.50 -1.12 -3.15
C LEU A 64 8.00 -0.68 -4.50
N ILE A 65 7.74 0.57 -4.83
CA ILE A 65 8.08 1.18 -6.11
C ILE A 65 8.92 2.41 -5.82
N THR A 66 10.09 2.50 -6.43
CA THR A 66 11.01 3.64 -6.34
C THR A 66 10.48 4.84 -7.14
N SER A 67 11.06 6.02 -6.90
CA SER A 67 10.66 7.27 -7.57
C SER A 67 10.83 7.25 -9.10
N ASP A 68 11.72 6.40 -9.62
CA ASP A 68 11.93 6.13 -11.04
C ASP A 68 11.03 5.01 -11.61
N GLY A 69 10.13 4.46 -10.79
CA GLY A 69 9.08 3.54 -11.21
C GLY A 69 9.49 2.07 -11.24
N PHE A 70 10.62 1.68 -10.65
CA PHE A 70 11.00 0.28 -10.53
C PHE A 70 10.40 -0.37 -9.29
N GLU A 71 9.87 -1.58 -9.47
CA GLU A 71 9.49 -2.43 -8.35
C GLU A 71 10.75 -3.02 -7.72
N VAL A 72 10.96 -2.73 -6.44
CA VAL A 72 12.14 -3.21 -5.68
C VAL A 72 11.80 -4.31 -4.68
N ASP A 73 10.55 -4.41 -4.25
CA ASP A 73 10.08 -5.50 -3.40
C ASP A 73 8.57 -5.72 -3.53
N ARG A 74 8.13 -6.93 -3.20
CA ARG A 74 6.72 -7.33 -3.16
C ARG A 74 6.53 -8.47 -2.17
N TRP A 75 5.50 -8.37 -1.36
CA TRP A 75 5.06 -9.47 -0.50
C TRP A 75 3.55 -9.72 -0.57
N PHE A 76 3.20 -10.99 -0.35
CA PHE A 76 1.83 -11.46 -0.30
C PHE A 76 1.45 -11.78 1.15
N GLY A 77 0.26 -11.38 1.55
CA GLY A 77 -0.24 -11.56 2.90
C GLY A 77 0.21 -10.45 3.86
N GLU A 78 -0.10 -10.67 5.13
CA GLU A 78 0.23 -9.72 6.20
C GLU A 78 1.73 -9.77 6.51
N ALA A 79 2.35 -8.59 6.62
CA ALA A 79 3.70 -8.43 7.12
C ALA A 79 3.66 -7.74 8.49
N GLY A 80 4.53 -8.19 9.41
CA GLY A 80 4.69 -7.53 10.71
C GLY A 80 5.30 -6.15 10.56
N GLU A 81 5.00 -5.25 11.50
CA GLU A 81 5.45 -3.85 11.47
C GLU A 81 6.96 -3.70 11.29
N ALA A 82 7.78 -4.49 12.00
CA ALA A 82 9.24 -4.42 11.89
C ALA A 82 9.74 -4.75 10.47
N ASN A 83 9.11 -5.71 9.79
CA ASN A 83 9.46 -6.07 8.43
C ASN A 83 9.07 -4.97 7.46
N ILE A 84 7.87 -4.38 7.64
CA ILE A 84 7.40 -3.26 6.83
C ILE A 84 8.37 -2.08 6.98
N ARG A 85 8.72 -1.69 8.20
CA ARG A 85 9.67 -0.58 8.45
C ARG A 85 11.02 -0.82 7.80
N THR A 86 11.57 -2.03 7.95
CA THR A 86 12.85 -2.39 7.31
C THR A 86 12.78 -2.24 5.78
N ALA A 87 11.67 -2.64 5.16
CA ALA A 87 11.49 -2.52 3.72
C ALA A 87 11.30 -1.05 3.28
N LEU A 88 10.59 -0.24 4.08
CA LEU A 88 10.46 1.20 3.84
C LEU A 88 11.79 1.94 3.99
N ASP A 89 12.62 1.60 4.99
CA ASP A 89 13.95 2.16 5.15
C ASP A 89 14.85 1.86 3.94
N GLN A 90 14.74 0.65 3.39
CA GLN A 90 15.42 0.29 2.15
C GLN A 90 14.90 1.09 0.96
N LEU A 91 13.58 1.30 0.87
CA LEU A 91 12.99 2.12 -0.19
C LEU A 91 13.52 3.56 -0.15
N VAL A 92 13.55 4.19 1.03
CA VAL A 92 14.13 5.54 1.22
C VAL A 92 15.60 5.59 0.82
N ALA A 93 16.35 4.52 1.06
CA ALA A 93 17.75 4.45 0.66
C ALA A 93 17.94 4.39 -0.88
N TYR A 94 16.92 4.01 -1.64
CA TYR A 94 16.95 4.02 -3.11
C TYR A 94 16.67 5.40 -3.73
N GLY A 95 16.02 6.32 -3.00
CA GLY A 95 15.73 7.71 -3.44
C GLY A 95 14.26 7.95 -3.70
#